data_AF-A0A9Q5C9H6-F1
#
_entry.id   AF-A0A9Q5C9H6-F1
#
_cell.length_a   1.000
_cell.length_b   1.000
_cell.length_c   1.000
_cell.angle_alpha   90.00
_cell.angle_beta   90.00
_cell.angle_gamma   90.00
#
_symmetry.space_group_name_H-M   'P 1'
#
loop_
_entity.id
_entity.type
_entity.pdbx_description
1 polymer ?
#
loop_
_entity_poly.entity_id
_entity_poly.type
_entity_poly.pdbx_seq_one_letter_code
_entity_poly.pdbx_strand_id
1 'polypeptide(L)'
;MALPLIGPISLSQINTELGRAAGATISLGDAGVRGLAGVANGAIGLGALRGKSAQFTHTITTHQQELNLHTYLQAQGWDGMSKVEVTVAAGIYLWSDNTTIPALDMGGAFPGGLTLVNRGFIMGKGGDGGYQLTDRTSYVAPTSGGPAIGLTGPITIDNAAGYIGGGGGGGAAATGSPIAILSTAVHSPGGGGAGGGRGGAMPYGNTSSLVLGDFGLSGAIGQPGSVATNSNNWAGATIPSHGGAGGGGGAGATAGGGI
;
A
#
# COMPACT_ATOMS: atom_id res chain seq x y z
N MET A 1 2.72 -9.84 27.69
CA MET A 1 1.67 -9.13 28.45
C MET A 1 2.36 -8.47 29.63
N ALA A 2 2.39 -7.14 29.70
CA ALA A 2 3.19 -6.43 30.70
C ALA A 2 3.01 -6.98 32.13
N LEU A 3 4.13 -7.05 32.87
CA LEU A 3 4.15 -7.57 34.24
C LEU A 3 3.28 -6.71 35.18
N PRO A 4 2.65 -7.31 36.22
CA PRO A 4 1.72 -6.62 37.10
C PRO A 4 2.24 -5.28 37.64
N LEU A 5 1.43 -4.24 37.45
CA LEU A 5 1.74 -2.89 37.94
C LEU A 5 1.62 -2.80 39.47
N ILE A 6 0.68 -3.56 40.05
CA ILE A 6 0.42 -3.67 41.49
C ILE A 6 0.30 -5.15 41.91
N GLY A 7 0.42 -5.43 43.20
CA GLY A 7 0.31 -6.79 43.75
C GLY A 7 1.59 -7.64 43.62
N PRO A 8 1.56 -8.91 44.02
CA PRO A 8 2.73 -9.78 43.97
C PRO A 8 3.14 -10.07 42.51
N ILE A 9 4.43 -9.94 42.23
CA ILE A 9 5.06 -10.45 41.01
C ILE A 9 5.72 -11.78 41.34
N SER A 10 5.48 -12.80 40.51
CA SER A 10 6.15 -14.09 40.61
C SER A 10 7.22 -14.26 39.53
N LEU A 11 8.24 -15.07 39.83
CA LEU A 11 9.25 -15.49 38.85
C LEU A 11 8.63 -16.26 37.67
N SER A 12 7.51 -16.93 37.92
CA SER A 12 6.74 -17.62 36.89
C SER A 12 6.16 -16.65 35.86
N GLN A 13 5.64 -15.50 36.31
CA GLN A 13 5.19 -14.43 35.40
C GLN A 13 6.34 -13.85 34.58
N ILE A 14 7.52 -13.68 35.17
CA ILE A 14 8.71 -13.16 34.46
C ILE A 14 9.18 -14.17 33.41
N ASN A 15 9.18 -15.47 33.72
CA ASN A 15 9.44 -16.51 32.73
C ASN A 15 8.47 -16.40 31.55
N THR A 16 7.17 -16.35 31.83
CA THR A 16 6.15 -16.25 30.77
C THR A 16 6.33 -14.98 29.94
N GLU A 17 6.66 -13.85 30.56
CA GLU A 17 6.90 -12.60 29.83
C GLU A 17 8.14 -12.66 28.93
N LEU A 18 9.18 -13.40 29.34
CA LEU A 18 10.37 -13.68 28.53
C LEU A 18 10.16 -14.83 27.53
N GLY A 19 8.94 -15.36 27.39
CA GLY A 19 8.63 -16.48 26.49
C GLY A 19 9.16 -17.84 26.96
N ARG A 20 9.54 -17.97 28.23
CA ARG A 20 10.00 -19.21 28.86
C ARG A 20 8.84 -19.97 29.50
N ALA A 21 9.02 -21.28 29.70
CA ALA A 21 8.08 -22.08 30.47
C ALA A 21 7.92 -21.52 31.90
N ALA A 22 6.68 -21.47 32.39
CA ALA A 22 6.33 -20.82 33.65
C ALA A 22 7.11 -21.36 34.87
N GLY A 23 7.53 -22.64 34.84
CA GLY A 23 8.34 -23.28 35.88
C GLY A 23 9.84 -23.35 35.61
N ALA A 24 10.34 -22.71 34.53
CA ALA A 24 11.76 -22.72 34.22
C ALA A 24 12.57 -22.03 35.34
N THR A 25 13.77 -22.52 35.62
CA THR A 25 14.67 -21.83 36.54
C THR A 25 15.01 -20.45 35.98
N ILE A 26 14.86 -19.41 36.81
CA ILE A 26 15.14 -18.03 36.43
C ILE A 26 15.78 -17.29 37.61
N SER A 27 16.73 -16.42 37.31
CA SER A 27 17.41 -15.58 38.30
C SER A 27 17.23 -14.11 37.93
N LEU A 28 17.18 -13.22 38.93
CA LEU A 28 17.25 -11.78 38.68
C LEU A 28 18.58 -11.35 38.05
N GLY A 29 19.61 -12.20 38.13
CA GLY A 29 20.88 -12.01 37.44
C GLY A 29 20.85 -12.36 35.94
N ASP A 30 19.81 -13.04 35.44
CA ASP A 30 19.75 -13.45 34.03
C ASP A 30 19.73 -12.24 33.10
N ALA A 31 20.49 -12.32 32.00
CA ALA A 31 20.57 -11.25 31.01
C ALA A 31 19.18 -10.84 30.48
N GLY A 32 18.27 -11.80 30.25
CA GLY A 32 16.90 -11.52 29.81
C GLY A 32 16.07 -10.74 30.82
N VAL A 33 16.18 -11.07 32.11
CA VAL A 33 15.46 -10.36 33.19
C VAL A 33 16.03 -8.94 33.35
N ARG A 34 17.34 -8.79 33.23
CA ARG A 34 18.01 -7.50 33.34
C ARG A 34 17.74 -6.61 32.13
N GLY A 35 17.67 -7.19 30.94
CA GLY A 35 17.17 -6.53 29.73
C GLY A 35 15.75 -6.01 29.90
N LEU A 36 14.84 -6.84 30.44
CA LEU A 36 13.47 -6.43 30.75
C LEU A 36 13.40 -5.29 31.78
N ALA A 37 14.28 -5.30 32.78
CA ALA A 37 14.40 -4.23 33.78
C ALA A 37 15.02 -2.93 33.20
N GLY A 38 15.73 -3.00 32.07
CA GLY A 38 16.50 -1.88 31.52
C GLY A 38 17.75 -1.53 32.34
N VAL A 39 18.33 -2.48 33.08
CA VAL A 39 19.46 -2.24 33.98
C VAL A 39 20.64 -3.12 33.57
N ALA A 40 21.72 -2.49 33.08
CA ALA A 40 22.88 -3.19 32.53
C ALA A 40 23.86 -3.72 33.58
N ASN A 41 23.99 -3.11 34.77
CA ASN A 41 24.87 -3.58 35.86
C ASN A 41 24.22 -3.38 37.25
N GLY A 42 24.69 -4.13 38.26
CA GLY A 42 24.18 -4.04 39.63
C GLY A 42 22.94 -4.90 39.92
N ALA A 43 22.57 -4.95 41.20
CA ALA A 43 21.44 -5.72 41.70
C ALA A 43 20.12 -5.11 41.21
N ILE A 44 19.24 -5.95 40.67
CA ILE A 44 17.85 -5.58 40.39
C ILE A 44 16.93 -6.31 41.36
N GLY A 45 15.90 -5.62 41.84
CA GLY A 45 14.81 -6.23 42.59
C GLY A 45 13.60 -6.49 41.69
N LEU A 46 12.68 -7.34 42.14
CA LEU A 46 11.40 -7.59 41.45
C LEU A 46 10.60 -6.30 41.18
N GLY A 47 10.76 -5.27 42.02
CA GLY A 47 10.15 -3.96 41.82
C GLY A 47 10.55 -3.27 40.51
N ALA A 48 11.78 -3.52 40.01
CA ALA A 48 12.27 -2.93 38.76
C ALA A 48 11.59 -3.49 37.50
N LEU A 49 10.89 -4.62 37.64
CA LEU A 49 10.20 -5.32 36.55
C LEU A 49 8.71 -4.94 36.46
N ARG A 50 8.19 -4.14 37.40
CA ARG A 50 6.77 -3.75 37.39
C ARG A 50 6.43 -2.95 36.14
N GLY A 51 5.36 -3.35 35.46
CA GLY A 51 4.91 -2.70 34.22
C GLY A 51 5.83 -2.91 33.02
N LYS A 52 6.91 -3.68 33.14
CA LYS A 52 7.81 -3.97 32.02
C LYS A 52 7.19 -5.02 31.10
N SER A 53 7.51 -4.93 29.81
CA SER A 53 7.12 -5.93 28.81
C SER A 53 8.29 -6.25 27.89
N ALA A 54 8.39 -7.51 27.48
CA ALA A 54 9.33 -7.96 26.44
C ALA A 54 8.77 -7.72 25.02
N GLN A 55 7.56 -7.16 24.93
CA GLN A 55 6.90 -6.78 23.69
C GLN A 55 6.92 -5.25 23.54
N PHE A 56 7.42 -4.77 22.41
CA PHE A 56 7.29 -3.41 21.96
C PHE A 56 5.94 -3.24 21.25
N THR A 57 5.12 -2.30 21.72
CA THR A 57 3.83 -1.99 21.12
C THR A 57 3.82 -0.58 20.56
N HIS A 58 3.29 -0.42 19.34
CA HIS A 58 3.17 0.89 18.71
C HIS A 58 1.88 1.01 17.91
N THR A 59 1.28 2.20 17.89
CA THR A 59 0.12 2.50 17.05
C THR A 59 0.45 3.61 16.06
N ILE A 60 0.31 3.31 14.77
CA ILE A 60 0.46 4.28 13.69
C ILE A 60 -0.84 5.07 13.58
N THR A 61 -0.79 6.36 13.89
CA THR A 61 -1.95 7.27 13.96
C THR A 61 -1.96 8.35 12.87
N THR A 62 -0.98 8.35 11.98
CA THR A 62 -0.89 9.27 10.84
C THR A 62 -0.66 8.49 9.55
N HIS A 63 -1.14 9.03 8.43
CA HIS A 63 -0.87 8.44 7.12
C HIS A 63 0.63 8.35 6.86
N GLN A 64 1.05 7.27 6.19
CA GLN A 64 2.43 7.06 5.78
C GLN A 64 2.46 6.67 4.31
N GLN A 65 3.39 7.25 3.57
CA GLN A 65 3.70 6.88 2.20
C GLN A 65 4.92 5.97 2.21
N GLU A 66 4.83 4.80 1.57
CA GLU A 66 5.95 3.87 1.35
C GLU A 66 6.71 3.55 2.64
N LEU A 67 5.97 3.09 3.67
CA LEU A 67 6.50 2.95 5.02
C LEU A 67 7.50 1.79 5.09
N ASN A 68 8.76 2.08 5.40
CA ASN A 68 9.70 1.09 5.89
C ASN A 68 9.48 0.86 7.40
N LEU A 69 8.85 -0.25 7.76
CA LEU A 69 8.41 -0.54 9.12
C LEU A 69 9.57 -0.69 10.11
N HIS A 70 10.64 -1.39 9.72
CA HIS A 70 11.79 -1.62 10.59
C HIS A 70 12.43 -0.30 11.03
N THR A 71 12.79 0.56 10.07
CA THR A 71 13.40 1.87 10.36
C THR A 71 12.44 2.80 11.11
N TYR A 72 11.16 2.78 10.75
CA TYR A 72 10.13 3.56 11.43
C TYR A 72 10.03 3.19 12.92
N LEU A 73 9.93 1.90 13.25
CA LEU A 73 9.79 1.46 14.64
C LEU A 73 11.04 1.71 15.47
N GLN A 74 12.24 1.60 14.88
CA GLN A 74 13.48 2.01 15.55
C GLN A 74 13.45 3.50 15.94
N ALA A 75 12.93 4.35 15.05
CA ALA A 75 12.73 5.78 15.35
C ALA A 75 11.67 6.01 16.45
N GLN A 76 10.73 5.08 16.63
CA GLN A 76 9.75 5.09 17.74
C GLN A 76 10.29 4.45 19.03
N GLY A 77 11.55 4.02 19.06
CA GLY A 77 12.21 3.48 20.26
C GLY A 77 12.23 1.95 20.35
N TRP A 78 11.89 1.22 19.28
CA TRP A 78 12.14 -0.21 19.23
C TRP A 78 13.66 -0.49 19.21
N ASP A 79 14.08 -1.49 19.97
CA ASP A 79 15.49 -1.86 20.18
C ASP A 79 16.08 -2.76 19.07
N GLY A 80 15.27 -3.13 18.07
CA GLY A 80 15.67 -4.03 16.98
C GLY A 80 15.60 -5.53 17.32
N MET A 81 15.23 -5.89 18.56
CA MET A 81 15.32 -7.27 19.07
C MET A 81 14.02 -7.75 19.70
N SER A 82 13.35 -6.90 20.47
CA SER A 82 12.11 -7.19 21.18
C SER A 82 11.00 -7.60 20.22
N LYS A 83 10.06 -8.43 20.70
CA LYS A 83 8.86 -8.78 19.92
C LYS A 83 8.07 -7.52 19.61
N VAL A 84 7.56 -7.37 18.39
CA VAL A 84 6.78 -6.21 17.98
C VAL A 84 5.32 -6.58 17.78
N GLU A 85 4.44 -5.74 18.32
CA GLU A 85 3.04 -5.66 17.90
C GLU A 85 2.76 -4.22 17.46
N VAL A 86 2.53 -4.04 16.16
CA VAL A 86 2.23 -2.74 15.59
C VAL A 86 0.78 -2.70 15.11
N THR A 87 0.07 -1.65 15.47
CA THR A 87 -1.32 -1.42 15.05
C THR A 87 -1.38 -0.27 14.06
N VAL A 88 -2.04 -0.48 12.91
CA VAL A 88 -2.47 0.62 12.04
C VAL A 88 -3.83 1.08 12.51
N ALA A 89 -3.95 2.33 12.96
CA ALA A 89 -5.22 2.84 13.48
C ALA A 89 -6.31 2.94 12.41
N ALA A 90 -7.57 2.94 12.84
CA ALA A 90 -8.70 3.08 11.93
C ALA A 90 -8.66 4.43 11.19
N GLY A 91 -8.98 4.41 9.89
CA GLY A 91 -8.91 5.60 9.03
C GLY A 91 -7.50 5.97 8.57
N ILE A 92 -6.44 5.28 9.05
CA ILE A 92 -5.07 5.54 8.63
C ILE A 92 -4.74 4.77 7.35
N TYR A 93 -3.99 5.43 6.48
CA TYR A 93 -3.55 4.89 5.20
C TYR A 93 -2.04 4.72 5.22
N LEU A 94 -1.59 3.48 4.98
CA LEU A 94 -0.27 3.18 4.49
C LEU A 94 -0.41 2.95 2.99
N TRP A 95 0.23 3.76 2.17
CA TRP A 95 -0.03 3.75 0.74
C TRP A 95 1.25 3.96 -0.07
N SER A 96 1.20 3.62 -1.35
CA SER A 96 2.30 3.86 -2.28
C SER A 96 1.81 4.69 -3.46
N ASP A 97 2.63 5.63 -3.92
CA ASP A 97 2.47 6.31 -5.21
C ASP A 97 3.38 5.73 -6.30
N ASN A 98 4.09 4.64 -6.00
CA ASN A 98 5.00 3.96 -6.91
C ASN A 98 4.57 2.51 -7.15
N THR A 99 4.52 2.08 -8.40
CA THR A 99 4.12 0.70 -8.75
C THR A 99 5.18 -0.33 -8.37
N THR A 100 6.42 0.08 -8.06
CA THR A 100 7.50 -0.83 -7.69
C THR A 100 7.80 -0.88 -6.19
N ILE A 101 7.34 0.12 -5.43
CA ILE A 101 7.56 0.21 -3.99
C ILE A 101 6.28 -0.20 -3.25
N PRO A 102 6.34 -1.16 -2.32
CA PRO A 102 5.17 -1.51 -1.51
C PRO A 102 4.76 -0.37 -0.58
N ALA A 103 3.47 -0.30 -0.26
CA ALA A 103 2.96 0.67 0.71
C ALA A 103 3.50 0.46 2.12
N LEU A 104 3.67 -0.79 2.52
CA LEU A 104 4.33 -1.21 3.75
C LEU A 104 5.46 -2.17 3.40
N ASP A 105 6.70 -1.73 3.56
CA ASP A 105 7.87 -2.60 3.52
C ASP A 105 8.22 -3.05 4.94
N MET A 106 8.35 -4.36 5.16
CA MET A 106 8.88 -4.88 6.41
C MET A 106 10.28 -4.31 6.70
N GLY A 107 11.11 -4.13 5.67
CA GLY A 107 12.37 -3.40 5.75
C GLY A 107 13.51 -4.09 6.49
N GLY A 108 13.31 -5.31 7.00
CA GLY A 108 14.30 -6.03 7.80
C GLY A 108 13.74 -7.24 8.52
N ALA A 109 14.60 -7.92 9.29
CA ALA A 109 14.18 -9.03 10.13
C ALA A 109 13.59 -8.52 11.46
N PHE A 110 12.63 -9.24 12.02
CA PHE A 110 12.10 -9.01 13.37
C PHE A 110 12.42 -10.23 14.23
N PRO A 111 13.60 -10.30 14.89
CA PRO A 111 14.06 -11.50 15.60
C PRO A 111 13.12 -11.95 16.73
N GLY A 112 12.50 -11.00 17.44
CA GLY A 112 11.50 -11.28 18.47
C GLY A 112 10.11 -11.63 17.91
N GLY A 113 9.93 -11.59 16.60
CA GLY A 113 8.66 -11.77 15.90
C GLY A 113 7.90 -10.46 15.69
N LEU A 114 7.07 -10.45 14.65
CA LEU A 114 6.24 -9.30 14.27
C LEU A 114 4.78 -9.72 14.15
N THR A 115 3.92 -9.00 14.87
CA THR A 115 2.47 -8.99 14.68
C THR A 115 2.05 -7.62 14.14
N LEU A 116 1.39 -7.61 12.99
CA LEU A 116 0.72 -6.44 12.42
C LEU A 116 -0.78 -6.56 12.65
N VAL A 117 -1.37 -5.61 13.37
CA VAL A 117 -2.81 -5.47 13.55
C VAL A 117 -3.30 -4.34 12.64
N ASN A 118 -3.90 -4.69 11.51
CA ASN A 118 -4.43 -3.70 10.59
C ASN A 118 -5.90 -3.39 10.91
N ARG A 119 -6.15 -2.13 11.28
CA ARG A 119 -7.51 -1.55 11.40
C ARG A 119 -7.77 -0.43 10.40
N GLY A 120 -6.76 -0.09 9.59
CA GLY A 120 -6.80 0.95 8.57
C GLY A 120 -6.72 0.38 7.17
N PHE A 121 -5.97 1.06 6.30
CA PHE A 121 -5.82 0.72 4.89
C PHE A 121 -4.33 0.57 4.53
N ILE A 122 -3.99 -0.52 3.86
CA ILE A 122 -2.66 -0.76 3.29
C ILE A 122 -2.83 -0.99 1.78
N MET A 123 -2.36 -0.06 0.95
CA MET A 123 -2.70 -0.04 -0.48
C MET A 123 -1.54 0.26 -1.43
N GLY A 124 -1.29 -0.67 -2.36
CA GLY A 124 -0.33 -0.45 -3.44
C GLY A 124 -0.82 0.53 -4.51
N LYS A 125 0.11 1.12 -5.26
CA LYS A 125 -0.23 2.06 -6.35
C LYS A 125 -0.86 1.33 -7.54
N GLY A 126 -1.97 1.84 -8.05
CA GLY A 126 -2.56 1.36 -9.30
C GLY A 126 -1.65 1.62 -10.51
N GLY A 127 -1.69 0.71 -11.48
CA GLY A 127 -0.99 0.84 -12.75
C GLY A 127 -1.65 1.87 -13.67
N ASP A 128 -0.83 2.52 -14.49
CA ASP A 128 -1.28 3.45 -15.52
C ASP A 128 -1.93 2.70 -16.69
N GLY A 129 -3.02 3.26 -17.23
CA GLY A 129 -3.73 2.75 -18.39
C GLY A 129 -2.95 2.95 -19.70
N GLY A 130 -3.14 2.02 -20.64
CA GLY A 130 -2.52 2.08 -21.96
C GLY A 130 -3.15 3.15 -22.83
N TYR A 131 -2.42 3.63 -23.84
CA TYR A 131 -2.92 4.62 -24.79
C TYR A 131 -2.16 4.55 -26.12
N GLN A 132 -2.73 5.13 -27.16
CA GLN A 132 -2.10 5.23 -28.47
C GLN A 132 -1.40 6.57 -28.63
N LEU A 133 -0.24 6.58 -29.30
CA LEU A 133 0.47 7.81 -29.64
C LEU A 133 -0.16 8.50 -30.86
N THR A 134 0.26 9.74 -31.10
CA THR A 134 -0.28 10.59 -32.19
C THR A 134 0.00 10.05 -33.59
N ASP A 135 0.95 9.13 -33.75
CA ASP A 135 1.28 8.46 -35.01
C ASP A 135 0.28 7.36 -35.43
N ARG A 136 -0.67 7.01 -34.55
CA ARG A 136 -1.74 6.01 -34.77
C ARG A 136 -1.23 4.59 -35.05
N THR A 137 0.07 4.34 -34.87
CA THR A 137 0.69 3.03 -35.05
C THR A 137 1.42 2.57 -33.80
N SER A 138 1.90 3.51 -32.98
CA SER A 138 2.61 3.23 -31.75
C SER A 138 1.66 3.20 -30.56
N TYR A 139 1.92 2.24 -29.67
CA TYR A 139 1.07 1.93 -28.54
C TYR A 139 1.89 1.90 -27.25
N VAL A 140 1.40 2.58 -26.22
CA VAL A 140 1.94 2.51 -24.86
C VAL A 140 1.11 1.50 -24.08
N ALA A 141 1.77 0.42 -23.66
CA ALA A 141 1.12 -0.64 -22.89
C ALA A 141 0.68 -0.15 -21.50
N PRO A 142 -0.44 -0.66 -20.97
CA PRO A 142 -0.77 -0.45 -19.56
C PRO A 142 0.31 -1.05 -18.66
N THR A 143 0.40 -0.52 -17.46
CA THR A 143 1.33 -1.00 -16.44
C THR A 143 0.61 -1.80 -15.36
N SER A 144 1.34 -2.72 -14.72
CA SER A 144 0.85 -3.45 -13.55
C SER A 144 0.73 -2.51 -12.35
N GLY A 145 -0.23 -2.80 -11.46
CA GLY A 145 -0.26 -2.17 -10.15
C GLY A 145 0.83 -2.73 -9.23
N GLY A 146 1.16 -1.96 -8.20
CA GLY A 146 2.20 -2.27 -7.22
C GLY A 146 1.72 -3.07 -6.01
N PRO A 147 2.65 -3.68 -5.26
CA PRO A 147 2.32 -4.46 -4.08
C PRO A 147 1.81 -3.58 -2.92
N ALA A 148 0.98 -4.14 -2.06
CA ALA A 148 0.60 -3.50 -0.79
C ALA A 148 1.67 -3.70 0.29
N ILE A 149 2.21 -4.92 0.40
CA ILE A 149 3.15 -5.30 1.45
C ILE A 149 4.37 -5.99 0.83
N GLY A 150 5.56 -5.56 1.23
CA GLY A 150 6.83 -6.26 0.99
C GLY A 150 7.24 -7.01 2.26
N LEU A 151 7.40 -8.33 2.18
CA LEU A 151 7.78 -9.17 3.32
C LEU A 151 9.20 -9.69 3.15
N THR A 152 10.06 -9.41 4.12
CA THR A 152 11.45 -9.90 4.18
C THR A 152 11.64 -11.03 5.19
N GLY A 153 10.57 -11.45 5.88
CA GLY A 153 10.62 -12.49 6.90
C GLY A 153 9.24 -12.90 7.42
N PRO A 154 9.18 -13.75 8.45
CA PRO A 154 7.92 -14.20 9.05
C PRO A 154 7.15 -13.05 9.73
N ILE A 155 5.84 -13.04 9.56
CA ILE A 155 4.92 -12.07 10.17
C ILE A 155 3.58 -12.75 10.47
N THR A 156 2.92 -12.31 11.55
CA THR A 156 1.49 -12.57 11.77
C THR A 156 0.70 -11.30 11.45
N ILE A 157 -0.31 -11.42 10.60
CA ILE A 157 -1.15 -10.28 10.21
C ILE A 157 -2.58 -10.55 10.70
N ASP A 158 -3.07 -9.71 11.59
CA ASP A 158 -4.49 -9.60 11.90
C ASP A 158 -5.09 -8.48 11.04
N ASN A 159 -5.91 -8.85 10.06
CA ASN A 159 -6.62 -7.93 9.18
C ASN A 159 -8.14 -8.02 9.35
N ALA A 160 -8.65 -8.51 10.49
CA ALA A 160 -10.09 -8.73 10.67
C ALA A 160 -10.92 -7.43 10.59
N ALA A 161 -10.32 -6.27 10.87
CA ALA A 161 -10.98 -4.97 10.92
C ALA A 161 -10.35 -3.94 9.96
N GLY A 162 -9.50 -4.37 9.02
CA GLY A 162 -8.77 -3.50 8.11
C GLY A 162 -8.87 -3.94 6.65
N TYR A 163 -8.24 -3.16 5.77
CA TYR A 163 -8.15 -3.43 4.34
C TYR A 163 -6.71 -3.53 3.88
N ILE A 164 -6.40 -4.57 3.09
CA ILE A 164 -5.13 -4.73 2.38
C ILE A 164 -5.45 -5.02 0.92
N GLY A 165 -4.96 -4.16 0.02
CA GLY A 165 -5.20 -4.30 -1.41
C GLY A 165 -3.98 -3.90 -2.22
N GLY A 166 -3.49 -4.80 -3.08
CA GLY A 166 -2.51 -4.42 -4.10
C GLY A 166 -3.10 -3.39 -5.07
N GLY A 167 -2.23 -2.71 -5.80
CA GLY A 167 -2.65 -1.85 -6.90
C GLY A 167 -3.29 -2.67 -8.02
N GLY A 168 -4.39 -2.16 -8.56
CA GLY A 168 -4.99 -2.73 -9.77
C GLY A 168 -4.12 -2.47 -11.00
N GLY A 169 -4.12 -3.36 -11.98
CA GLY A 169 -3.49 -3.12 -13.28
C GLY A 169 -4.20 -2.01 -14.06
N GLY A 170 -3.46 -1.29 -14.90
CA GLY A 170 -4.05 -0.36 -15.85
C GLY A 170 -4.84 -1.09 -16.94
N GLY A 171 -5.92 -0.47 -17.42
CA GLY A 171 -6.71 -0.98 -18.54
C GLY A 171 -5.93 -0.85 -19.85
N ALA A 172 -6.13 -1.79 -20.78
CA ALA A 172 -5.61 -1.66 -22.13
C ALA A 172 -6.36 -0.58 -22.92
N ALA A 173 -5.67 0.07 -23.85
CA ALA A 173 -6.31 0.89 -24.86
C ALA A 173 -6.93 0.01 -25.96
N ALA A 174 -7.98 0.51 -26.60
CA ALA A 174 -8.68 -0.16 -27.69
C ALA A 174 -8.48 0.61 -29.00
N THR A 175 -8.18 -0.13 -30.08
CA THR A 175 -8.10 0.40 -31.44
C THR A 175 -8.81 -0.54 -32.42
N GLY A 176 -9.74 -0.04 -33.23
CA GLY A 176 -10.42 -0.87 -34.25
C GLY A 176 -11.65 -0.20 -34.85
N SER A 177 -12.25 -0.78 -35.90
CA SER A 177 -13.52 -0.26 -36.44
C SER A 177 -14.71 -0.94 -35.74
N PRO A 178 -15.57 -0.21 -35.00
CA PRO A 178 -16.69 -0.79 -34.25
C PRO A 178 -17.80 -1.30 -35.17
N ILE A 179 -17.80 -0.92 -36.45
CA ILE A 179 -18.82 -1.30 -37.44
C ILE A 179 -18.11 -1.62 -38.76
N ALA A 180 -18.25 -2.85 -39.25
CA ALA A 180 -17.57 -3.38 -40.44
C ALA A 180 -17.87 -2.64 -41.76
N ILE A 181 -18.87 -1.76 -41.79
CA ILE A 181 -19.27 -0.92 -42.93
C ILE A 181 -18.77 0.53 -42.84
N LEU A 182 -18.10 0.93 -41.75
CA LEU A 182 -17.42 2.22 -41.61
C LEU A 182 -15.91 1.99 -41.62
N SER A 183 -15.16 2.75 -42.44
CA SER A 183 -13.70 2.67 -42.55
C SER A 183 -12.96 3.39 -41.42
N THR A 184 -13.69 3.82 -40.38
CA THR A 184 -13.22 4.77 -39.39
C THR A 184 -12.79 4.07 -38.11
N ALA A 185 -11.48 4.06 -37.85
CA ALA A 185 -10.92 3.53 -36.62
C ALA A 185 -11.42 4.31 -35.39
N VAL A 186 -11.76 3.58 -34.33
CA VAL A 186 -12.00 4.07 -32.98
C VAL A 186 -10.75 3.95 -32.15
N HIS A 187 -10.45 4.98 -31.36
CA HIS A 187 -9.33 4.99 -30.42
C HIS A 187 -9.85 5.29 -29.01
N SER A 188 -9.56 4.40 -28.06
CA SER A 188 -9.87 4.59 -26.63
C SER A 188 -8.63 4.36 -25.78
N PRO A 189 -8.32 5.25 -24.82
CA PRO A 189 -7.36 4.95 -23.76
C PRO A 189 -7.92 3.92 -22.78
N GLY A 190 -7.03 3.25 -22.07
CA GLY A 190 -7.39 2.45 -20.90
C GLY A 190 -7.43 3.30 -19.63
N GLY A 191 -8.29 2.93 -18.69
CA GLY A 191 -8.36 3.59 -17.39
C GLY A 191 -7.22 3.20 -16.46
N GLY A 192 -6.92 4.06 -15.49
CA GLY A 192 -5.94 3.76 -14.45
C GLY A 192 -6.45 2.68 -13.49
N GLY A 193 -5.56 1.84 -12.99
CA GLY A 193 -5.86 0.81 -11.99
C GLY A 193 -6.23 1.38 -10.62
N ALA A 194 -6.96 0.60 -9.82
CA ALA A 194 -7.32 0.96 -8.45
C ALA A 194 -6.05 1.20 -7.59
N GLY A 195 -6.09 2.17 -6.66
CA GLY A 195 -4.91 2.66 -5.95
C GLY A 195 -4.24 3.85 -6.64
N GLY A 196 -5.02 4.65 -7.38
CA GLY A 196 -4.56 5.89 -7.99
C GLY A 196 -3.64 5.73 -9.21
N GLY A 197 -3.87 4.72 -10.06
CA GLY A 197 -3.24 4.66 -11.38
C GLY A 197 -3.74 5.77 -12.31
N ARG A 198 -2.88 6.26 -13.23
CA ARG A 198 -3.28 7.27 -14.22
C ARG A 198 -4.11 6.65 -15.33
N GLY A 199 -5.19 7.29 -15.73
CA GLY A 199 -5.84 6.99 -17.02
C GLY A 199 -4.91 7.35 -18.18
N GLY A 200 -4.86 6.48 -19.20
CA GLY A 200 -4.11 6.74 -20.43
C GLY A 200 -4.62 7.99 -21.15
N ALA A 201 -3.73 8.70 -21.83
CA ALA A 201 -4.09 9.93 -22.54
C ALA A 201 -4.99 9.64 -23.75
N MET A 202 -6.08 10.41 -23.89
CA MET A 202 -6.99 10.31 -25.02
C MET A 202 -6.37 10.95 -26.27
N PRO A 203 -6.17 10.23 -27.38
CA PRO A 203 -5.88 10.88 -28.66
C PRO A 203 -7.14 11.54 -29.24
N TYR A 204 -7.05 12.79 -29.68
CA TYR A 204 -8.14 13.55 -30.31
C TYR A 204 -7.64 14.33 -31.54
N GLY A 205 -8.54 14.70 -32.46
CA GLY A 205 -8.18 15.42 -33.69
C GLY A 205 -8.56 14.68 -34.98
N ASN A 206 -8.06 15.13 -36.14
CA ASN A 206 -8.42 14.60 -37.47
C ASN A 206 -7.31 13.77 -38.12
N THR A 207 -7.56 13.27 -39.33
CA THR A 207 -6.60 12.43 -40.10
C THR A 207 -5.21 13.06 -40.27
N SER A 208 -5.12 14.39 -40.21
CA SER A 208 -3.90 15.15 -40.44
C SER A 208 -3.35 15.85 -39.19
N SER A 209 -4.04 15.76 -38.05
CA SER A 209 -3.68 16.46 -36.81
C SER A 209 -4.26 15.73 -35.60
N LEU A 210 -3.63 14.61 -35.22
CA LEU A 210 -3.90 13.95 -33.95
C LEU A 210 -3.05 14.59 -32.84
N VAL A 211 -3.67 14.84 -31.69
CA VAL A 211 -3.03 15.40 -30.50
C VAL A 211 -3.36 14.53 -29.29
N LEU A 212 -2.44 14.45 -28.33
CA LEU A 212 -2.66 13.77 -27.07
C LEU A 212 -3.35 14.72 -26.07
N GLY A 213 -4.37 14.22 -25.38
CA GLY A 213 -4.96 14.88 -24.22
C GLY A 213 -4.09 14.74 -22.97
N ASP A 214 -4.57 15.33 -21.89
CA ASP A 214 -3.97 15.20 -20.58
C ASP A 214 -4.20 13.80 -20.02
N PHE A 215 -3.27 13.36 -19.17
CA PHE A 215 -3.44 12.16 -18.37
C PHE A 215 -4.46 12.39 -17.26
N GLY A 216 -5.13 11.32 -16.83
CA GLY A 216 -5.94 11.38 -15.61
C GLY A 216 -5.07 11.65 -14.37
N LEU A 217 -5.61 12.34 -13.36
CA LEU A 217 -4.94 12.62 -12.07
C LEU A 217 -4.50 11.32 -11.36
N SER A 218 -3.45 11.31 -10.53
CA SER A 218 -3.01 10.08 -9.85
C SER A 218 -2.34 10.30 -8.51
N GLY A 219 -2.19 9.20 -7.76
CA GLY A 219 -1.21 9.13 -6.67
C GLY A 219 -1.58 9.90 -5.40
N ALA A 220 -2.86 10.08 -5.11
CA ALA A 220 -3.30 10.61 -3.82
C ALA A 220 -3.93 9.50 -2.95
N ILE A 221 -3.89 9.71 -1.64
CA ILE A 221 -4.45 8.80 -0.63
C ILE A 221 -5.90 8.45 -0.97
N GLY A 222 -6.21 7.15 -1.04
CA GLY A 222 -7.57 6.67 -1.23
C GLY A 222 -8.17 6.90 -2.63
N GLN A 223 -7.38 7.38 -3.60
CA GLN A 223 -7.91 7.67 -4.93
C GLN A 223 -8.22 6.38 -5.72
N PRO A 224 -9.41 6.28 -6.34
CA PRO A 224 -9.62 5.29 -7.39
C PRO A 224 -8.67 5.59 -8.58
N GLY A 225 -8.47 4.60 -9.44
CA GLY A 225 -7.76 4.85 -10.70
C GLY A 225 -8.50 5.91 -11.53
N SER A 226 -7.76 6.79 -12.20
CA SER A 226 -8.37 7.91 -12.89
C SER A 226 -8.71 7.65 -14.35
N VAL A 227 -9.47 8.60 -14.88
CA VAL A 227 -9.97 8.64 -16.24
C VAL A 227 -9.39 9.89 -16.91
N ALA A 228 -9.01 9.81 -18.19
CA ALA A 228 -8.72 11.00 -18.97
C ALA A 228 -10.02 11.79 -19.23
N THR A 229 -10.08 13.04 -18.79
CA THR A 229 -11.30 13.87 -18.80
C THR A 229 -11.44 14.72 -20.05
N ASN A 230 -10.48 14.70 -20.97
CA ASN A 230 -10.49 15.58 -22.12
C ASN A 230 -11.56 15.08 -23.12
N SER A 231 -12.71 15.75 -23.12
CA SER A 231 -13.81 15.52 -24.06
C SER A 231 -13.37 15.80 -25.49
N ASN A 232 -13.85 14.96 -26.41
CA ASN A 232 -13.73 15.18 -27.84
C ASN A 232 -14.55 16.44 -28.25
N ASN A 233 -13.88 17.50 -28.71
CA ASN A 233 -14.54 18.58 -29.45
C ASN A 233 -14.57 18.20 -30.95
N TRP A 234 -15.50 17.35 -31.34
CA TRP A 234 -15.85 17.15 -32.75
C TRP A 234 -17.32 17.54 -32.97
N ALA A 235 -17.54 18.42 -33.95
CA ALA A 235 -18.86 18.81 -34.49
C ALA A 235 -19.98 19.09 -33.45
N GLY A 236 -19.67 19.81 -32.36
CA GLY A 236 -20.68 20.22 -31.38
C GLY A 236 -21.25 19.09 -30.50
N ALA A 237 -20.65 17.90 -30.53
CA ALA A 237 -21.03 16.79 -29.66
C ALA A 237 -20.09 16.69 -28.45
N THR A 238 -20.56 17.13 -27.28
CA THR A 238 -19.91 16.87 -26.00
C THR A 238 -20.17 15.41 -25.61
N ILE A 239 -19.28 14.49 -25.98
CA ILE A 239 -19.39 13.10 -25.51
C ILE A 239 -18.81 13.02 -24.08
N PRO A 240 -19.52 12.40 -23.10
CA PRO A 240 -19.06 12.27 -21.72
C PRO A 240 -17.74 11.48 -21.61
N SER A 241 -16.87 11.92 -20.70
CA SER A 241 -15.65 11.28 -20.16
C SER A 241 -15.52 9.76 -20.39
N HIS A 242 -14.38 9.30 -20.92
CA HIS A 242 -14.32 8.05 -21.69
C HIS A 242 -13.23 7.05 -21.25
N GLY A 243 -12.95 6.94 -19.95
CA GLY A 243 -12.11 5.87 -19.37
C GLY A 243 -12.82 5.29 -18.15
N GLY A 244 -12.68 4.00 -17.87
CA GLY A 244 -13.24 3.43 -16.64
C GLY A 244 -12.25 3.55 -15.49
N ALA A 245 -12.64 4.12 -14.36
CA ALA A 245 -11.84 4.06 -13.14
C ALA A 245 -11.61 2.58 -12.73
N GLY A 246 -10.45 2.26 -12.14
CA GLY A 246 -10.18 0.93 -11.59
C GLY A 246 -9.80 -0.14 -12.62
N GLY A 247 -9.16 0.24 -13.72
CA GLY A 247 -8.72 -0.66 -14.79
C GLY A 247 -9.77 -0.92 -15.88
N GLY A 248 -10.89 -0.18 -15.87
CA GLY A 248 -11.91 -0.27 -16.92
C GLY A 248 -11.45 0.30 -18.25
N GLY A 249 -11.77 -0.37 -19.35
CA GLY A 249 -11.51 0.14 -20.71
C GLY A 249 -12.33 1.40 -21.01
N GLY A 250 -11.75 2.30 -21.81
CA GLY A 250 -12.42 3.52 -22.25
C GLY A 250 -13.36 3.35 -23.44
N ALA A 251 -14.39 4.19 -23.52
CA ALA A 251 -15.20 4.35 -24.73
C ALA A 251 -14.44 5.25 -25.72
N GLY A 252 -14.47 4.94 -27.02
CA GLY A 252 -13.52 5.56 -27.96
C GLY A 252 -14.09 6.65 -28.84
N ALA A 253 -13.20 7.45 -29.44
CA ALA A 253 -13.53 8.40 -30.49
C ALA A 253 -13.58 7.69 -31.84
N THR A 254 -14.71 7.75 -32.55
CA THR A 254 -14.80 7.34 -33.96
C THR A 254 -14.07 8.33 -34.85
N ALA A 255 -13.20 7.86 -35.76
CA ALA A 255 -12.74 8.72 -36.84
C ALA A 255 -13.97 9.23 -37.62
N GLY A 256 -14.08 10.54 -37.85
CA GLY A 256 -15.14 11.06 -38.70
C GLY A 256 -14.77 10.85 -40.16
N GLY A 257 -15.49 9.96 -40.84
CA GLY A 257 -15.57 9.97 -42.29
C GLY A 257 -16.64 10.98 -42.69
N GLY A 258 -16.24 12.09 -43.30
CA GLY A 258 -17.18 12.90 -44.06
C GLY A 258 -17.76 12.05 -45.19
N ILE A 259 -19.09 12.07 -45.35
CA ILE A 259 -19.72 11.69 -46.62
C ILE A 259 -19.48 12.78 -47.66
#